data_AF-X1L6T7-F1
#
_entry.id   AF-X1L6T7-F1
#
_cell.length_a   1.000
_cell.length_b   1.000
_cell.length_c   1.000
_cell.angle_alpha   90.00
_cell.angle_beta   90.00
_cell.angle_gamma   90.00
#
_symmetry.space_group_name_H-M   'P 1'
#
loop_
_entity.id
_entity.type
_entity.pdbx_description
1 polymer ?
#
loop_
_entity_poly.entity_id
_entity_poly.type
_entity_poly.pdbx_seq_one_letter_code
_entity_poly.pdbx_strand_id
1 'polypeptide(L)'
;IKYFSIENALSIPLNIPLGIALNDIISEHGIKTITRHHDFYWERDEFLNNNVSAILEKYFPPDINLIKHVVINSQAKESLFKRKKIKAEYIPNIFNFKILDKPKYDYASSIKKVRDLLGIDRRDLLFLQPTRIIGRKNIERSIYLVEKLSKKIREKRYFN
;
A
#
# COMPACT_ATOMS: atom_id res chain seq x y z
N ILE A 1 -19.67 2.92 -21.75
CA ILE A 1 -18.94 2.35 -20.59
C ILE A 1 -19.96 1.94 -19.55
N LYS A 2 -19.91 0.70 -19.02
CA LYS A 2 -20.94 0.19 -18.10
C LYS A 2 -20.65 0.52 -16.62
N TYR A 3 -19.38 0.46 -16.24
CA TYR A 3 -18.89 0.79 -14.90
C TYR A 3 -17.45 1.32 -14.98
N PHE A 4 -17.04 2.08 -13.98
CA PHE A 4 -15.62 2.33 -13.71
C PHE A 4 -15.11 1.51 -12.52
N SER A 5 -13.87 1.05 -12.63
CA SER A 5 -13.05 0.57 -11.53
C SER A 5 -11.85 1.49 -11.42
N ILE A 6 -11.79 2.28 -10.36
CA ILE A 6 -10.78 3.32 -10.17
C ILE A 6 -9.87 2.92 -9.03
N GLU A 7 -8.59 2.75 -9.33
CA GLU A 7 -7.55 2.41 -8.35
C GLU A 7 -6.80 3.67 -7.94
N ASN A 8 -7.04 4.13 -6.70
CA ASN A 8 -6.35 5.25 -6.02
C ASN A 8 -6.40 6.65 -6.68
N ALA A 9 -6.93 6.78 -7.90
CA ALA A 9 -6.93 8.07 -8.62
C ALA A 9 -7.85 9.13 -7.99
N LEU A 10 -8.84 8.72 -7.19
CA LEU A 10 -9.75 9.60 -6.47
C LEU A 10 -9.37 9.77 -4.99
N SER A 11 -8.21 9.32 -4.54
CA SER A 11 -7.78 9.51 -3.14
C SER A 11 -6.51 10.32 -2.98
N ILE A 12 -5.65 10.33 -4.00
CA ILE A 12 -4.36 11.02 -4.00
C ILE A 12 -4.29 12.03 -5.16
N PRO A 13 -4.00 13.32 -4.90
CA PRO A 13 -4.08 14.39 -5.89
C PRO A 13 -2.80 14.53 -6.73
N LEU A 14 -2.20 13.41 -7.16
CA LEU A 14 -1.06 13.46 -8.09
C LEU A 14 -1.47 13.95 -9.50
N ASN A 15 -2.75 13.80 -9.85
CA ASN A 15 -3.33 14.32 -11.08
C ASN A 15 -4.70 14.94 -10.77
N ILE A 16 -4.69 16.21 -10.36
CA ILE A 16 -5.92 16.96 -10.01
C ILE A 16 -6.90 17.02 -11.19
N PRO A 17 -6.47 17.37 -12.43
CA PRO A 17 -7.39 17.40 -13.58
C PRO A 17 -8.11 16.07 -13.81
N LEU A 18 -7.41 14.94 -13.64
CA LEU A 18 -8.04 13.62 -13.76
C LEU A 18 -9.10 13.40 -12.68
N GLY A 19 -8.84 13.77 -11.43
CA GLY A 19 -9.82 13.61 -10.35
C GLY A 19 -11.10 14.43 -10.58
N ILE A 20 -10.97 15.64 -11.12
CA ILE A 20 -12.09 16.50 -11.52
C ILE A 20 -12.84 15.86 -12.68
N ALA A 21 -12.15 15.51 -13.77
CA ALA A 21 -12.77 14.91 -14.94
C ALA A 21 -13.51 13.60 -14.61
N LEU A 22 -12.95 12.76 -13.74
CA LEU A 22 -13.61 11.53 -13.28
C LEU A 22 -14.91 11.84 -12.52
N ASN A 23 -14.93 12.86 -11.67
CA ASN A 23 -16.13 13.29 -10.96
C ASN A 23 -17.23 13.73 -11.92
N ASP A 24 -16.87 14.59 -12.87
CA ASP A 24 -17.79 15.16 -13.85
C ASP A 24 -18.36 14.05 -14.73
N ILE A 25 -17.50 13.19 -15.31
CA ILE A 25 -17.93 12.06 -16.15
C ILE A 25 -18.82 11.08 -15.37
N ILE A 26 -18.50 10.76 -14.12
CA ILE A 26 -19.32 9.87 -13.29
C ILE A 26 -20.71 10.46 -13.08
N SER A 27 -20.77 11.75 -12.75
CA SER A 27 -22.01 12.43 -12.39
C SER A 27 -22.88 12.70 -13.62
N GLU A 28 -22.30 13.27 -14.67
CA GLU A 28 -22.99 13.68 -15.90
C GLU A 28 -23.49 12.48 -16.71
N HIS A 29 -22.70 11.40 -16.78
CA HIS A 29 -23.07 10.20 -17.55
C HIS A 29 -23.67 9.09 -16.70
N GLY A 30 -23.86 9.29 -15.39
CA GLY A 30 -24.48 8.31 -14.51
C GLY A 30 -23.68 7.00 -14.37
N ILE A 31 -22.35 7.04 -14.52
CA ILE A 31 -21.52 5.83 -14.56
C ILE A 31 -21.29 5.30 -13.15
N LYS A 32 -21.91 4.16 -12.85
CA LYS A 32 -21.69 3.43 -11.60
C LYS A 32 -20.22 3.07 -11.45
N THR A 33 -19.65 3.35 -10.29
CA THR A 33 -18.20 3.32 -10.08
C THR A 33 -17.84 2.62 -8.78
N ILE A 34 -16.79 1.81 -8.82
CA ILE A 34 -16.15 1.26 -7.63
C ILE A 34 -14.74 1.85 -7.54
N THR A 35 -14.42 2.45 -6.39
CA THR A 35 -13.09 3.01 -6.15
C THR A 35 -12.39 2.20 -5.07
N ARG A 36 -11.12 1.87 -5.27
CA ARG A 36 -10.28 1.29 -4.22
C ARG A 36 -9.23 2.30 -3.78
N HIS A 37 -9.31 2.67 -2.50
CA HIS A 37 -8.41 3.62 -1.84
C HIS A 37 -7.37 2.85 -1.04
N HIS A 38 -6.11 2.99 -1.42
CA HIS A 38 -4.97 2.40 -0.70
C HIS A 38 -4.46 3.33 0.39
N ASP A 39 -4.62 4.63 0.17
CA ASP A 39 -4.31 5.73 1.07
C ASP A 39 -5.13 6.96 0.66
N PHE A 40 -5.18 7.97 1.53
CA PHE A 40 -5.83 9.26 1.27
C PHE A 40 -4.85 10.42 1.36
N TYR A 41 -5.16 11.54 0.72
CA TYR A 41 -4.25 12.69 0.67
C TYR A 41 -3.90 13.23 2.06
N TRP A 42 -4.84 13.18 3.01
CA TRP A 42 -4.61 13.64 4.39
C TRP A 42 -3.71 12.73 5.22
N GLU A 43 -3.26 11.59 4.66
CA GLU A 43 -2.30 10.69 5.30
C GLU A 43 -0.84 11.03 4.93
N ARG A 44 -0.63 12.04 4.08
CA ARG A 44 0.68 12.43 3.60
C ARG A 44 0.88 13.93 3.76
N ASP A 45 1.91 14.31 4.51
CA ASP A 45 2.21 15.71 4.82
C ASP A 45 2.43 16.56 3.56
N GLU A 46 2.99 15.97 2.50
CA GLU A 46 3.21 16.62 1.20
C GLU A 46 1.92 17.18 0.55
N PHE A 47 0.75 16.65 0.93
CA PHE A 47 -0.55 17.12 0.44
C PHE A 47 -1.32 17.98 1.44
N LEU A 48 -0.85 18.15 2.67
CA LEU A 48 -1.57 18.92 3.69
C LEU A 48 -1.37 20.44 3.52
N ASN A 49 -0.17 20.86 3.16
CA ASN A 49 0.14 22.28 2.94
C ASN A 49 -0.02 22.64 1.46
N ASN A 50 -1.21 23.09 1.06
CA ASN A 50 -1.53 23.42 -0.32
C ASN A 50 -2.55 24.57 -0.44
N ASN A 51 -2.61 25.21 -1.62
CA ASN A 51 -3.56 26.28 -1.94
C ASN A 51 -4.82 25.78 -2.69
N VAL A 52 -5.07 24.47 -2.69
CA VAL A 52 -6.14 23.80 -3.46
C VAL A 52 -7.04 22.96 -2.56
N SER A 53 -7.11 23.28 -1.26
CA SER A 53 -7.83 22.50 -0.25
C SER A 53 -9.30 22.30 -0.60
N ALA A 54 -9.96 23.33 -1.14
CA ALA A 54 -11.35 23.24 -1.61
C ALA A 54 -11.52 22.22 -2.75
N ILE A 55 -10.53 22.09 -3.64
CA ILE A 55 -10.53 21.09 -4.72
C ILE A 55 -10.35 19.69 -4.10
N LEU A 56 -9.41 19.53 -3.16
CA LEU A 56 -9.19 18.23 -2.50
C LEU A 56 -10.42 17.78 -1.71
N GLU A 57 -11.05 18.69 -0.99
CA GLU A 57 -12.26 18.40 -0.22
C GLU A 57 -13.43 18.00 -1.14
N LYS A 58 -13.57 18.65 -2.30
CA LYS A 58 -14.64 18.33 -3.25
C LYS A 58 -14.39 17.02 -4.01
N TYR A 59 -13.16 16.79 -4.50
CA TYR A 59 -12.91 15.77 -5.51
C TYR A 59 -12.11 14.54 -5.02
N PHE A 60 -11.55 14.56 -3.80
CA PHE A 60 -10.63 13.49 -3.34
C PHE A 60 -10.93 12.98 -1.91
N PRO A 61 -11.54 11.80 -1.72
CA PRO A 61 -12.52 11.24 -2.63
C PRO A 61 -13.82 12.05 -2.58
N PRO A 62 -14.62 12.02 -3.66
CA PRO A 62 -15.89 12.70 -3.72
C PRO A 62 -17.01 11.87 -3.08
N ASP A 63 -18.06 12.52 -2.60
CA ASP A 63 -19.27 11.86 -2.10
C ASP A 63 -20.36 11.86 -3.19
N ILE A 64 -20.28 10.88 -4.09
CA ILE A 64 -21.24 10.70 -5.18
C ILE A 64 -21.99 9.39 -4.97
N ASN A 65 -23.33 9.41 -5.00
CA ASN A 65 -24.18 8.23 -4.77
C ASN A 65 -23.93 7.05 -5.74
N LEU A 66 -23.33 7.32 -6.90
CA LEU A 66 -22.94 6.33 -7.90
C LEU A 66 -21.63 5.62 -7.56
N ILE A 67 -20.87 6.10 -6.57
CA ILE A 67 -19.58 5.57 -6.17
C ILE A 67 -19.72 4.64 -4.96
N LYS A 68 -19.13 3.45 -5.08
CA LYS A 68 -18.85 2.57 -3.95
C LYS A 68 -17.39 2.71 -3.55
N HIS A 69 -17.16 3.18 -2.33
CA HIS A 69 -15.82 3.32 -1.77
C HIS A 69 -15.38 2.00 -1.15
N VAL A 70 -14.20 1.53 -1.54
CA VAL A 70 -13.51 0.38 -0.97
C VAL A 70 -12.19 0.87 -0.37
N VAL A 71 -11.88 0.43 0.83
CA VAL A 71 -10.62 0.72 1.51
C VAL A 71 -9.92 -0.57 1.90
N ILE A 72 -8.58 -0.53 1.94
CA ILE A 72 -7.76 -1.73 2.18
C ILE A 72 -7.45 -2.00 3.65
N ASN A 73 -7.87 -1.11 4.56
CA ASN A 73 -7.66 -1.26 6.00
C ASN A 73 -8.79 -0.57 6.79
N SER A 74 -8.98 -0.98 8.04
CA SER A 74 -10.03 -0.47 8.92
C SER A 74 -9.80 0.98 9.36
N GLN A 75 -8.54 1.40 9.51
CA GLN A 75 -8.20 2.78 9.89
C GLN A 75 -8.63 3.78 8.81
N ALA A 76 -8.42 3.44 7.54
CA ALA A 76 -8.85 4.21 6.39
C ALA A 76 -10.39 4.30 6.32
N LYS A 77 -11.10 3.20 6.64
CA LYS A 77 -12.57 3.19 6.75
C LYS A 77 -13.08 4.19 7.77
N GLU A 78 -12.48 4.15 8.96
CA GLU A 78 -12.84 5.04 10.07
C GLU A 78 -12.47 6.50 9.77
N SER A 79 -11.27 6.74 9.25
CA SER A 79 -10.77 8.07 8.90
C SER A 79 -11.64 8.74 7.83
N LEU A 80 -12.00 8.00 6.78
CA LEU A 80 -12.89 8.47 5.72
C LEU A 80 -14.27 8.85 6.29
N PHE A 81 -14.86 8.00 7.12
CA PHE A 81 -16.16 8.29 7.72
C PHE A 81 -16.09 9.47 8.68
N LYS A 82 -15.05 9.58 9.52
CA LYS A 82 -14.90 10.71 10.45
C LYS A 82 -14.81 12.04 9.72
N ARG A 83 -13.97 12.11 8.68
CA ARG A 83 -13.66 13.33 7.92
C ARG A 83 -14.77 13.72 6.96
N LYS A 84 -15.26 12.78 6.14
CA LYS A 84 -16.19 13.07 5.04
C LYS A 84 -17.59 12.48 5.19
N LYS A 85 -17.86 11.70 6.25
CA LYS A 85 -19.12 10.94 6.44
C LYS A 85 -19.42 9.92 5.34
N ILE A 86 -18.44 9.62 4.49
CA ILE A 86 -18.54 8.62 3.43
C ILE A 86 -18.40 7.21 4.04
N LYS A 87 -19.35 6.33 3.73
CA LYS A 87 -19.28 4.91 4.09
C LYS A 87 -18.44 4.15 3.06
N ALA A 88 -17.57 3.26 3.54
CA ALA A 88 -16.75 2.39 2.68
C ALA A 88 -16.82 0.92 3.11
N GLU A 89 -16.64 0.05 2.11
CA GLU A 89 -16.40 -1.37 2.32
C GLU A 89 -14.92 -1.62 2.62
N TYR A 90 -14.65 -2.50 3.59
CA TYR A 90 -13.30 -2.91 3.91
C TYR A 90 -12.97 -4.20 3.15
N ILE A 91 -12.07 -4.11 2.17
CA ILE A 91 -11.60 -5.27 1.40
C ILE A 91 -10.06 -5.22 1.38
N PRO A 92 -9.39 -5.98 2.25
CA PRO A 92 -7.94 -5.94 2.34
C PRO A 92 -7.27 -6.45 1.06
N ASN A 93 -6.04 -6.00 0.83
CA ASN A 93 -5.17 -6.65 -0.14
C ASN A 93 -4.65 -7.94 0.48
N ILE A 94 -5.05 -9.07 -0.09
CA ILE A 94 -4.66 -10.40 0.39
C ILE A 94 -3.77 -11.09 -0.64
N PHE A 95 -2.82 -11.88 -0.15
CA PHE A 95 -2.06 -12.80 -0.99
C PHE A 95 -2.86 -14.09 -1.20
N ASN A 96 -2.80 -14.65 -2.40
CA ASN A 96 -3.35 -15.98 -2.67
C ASN A 96 -2.36 -17.06 -2.24
N PHE A 97 -2.43 -17.49 -0.99
CA PHE A 97 -1.55 -18.54 -0.47
C PHE A 97 -1.86 -19.93 -1.03
N LYS A 98 -3.01 -20.16 -1.66
CA LYS A 98 -3.32 -21.46 -2.31
C LYS A 98 -2.38 -21.80 -3.47
N ILE A 99 -1.66 -20.81 -4.00
CA ILE A 99 -0.61 -21.03 -5.00
C ILE A 99 0.52 -21.93 -4.45
N LEU A 100 0.67 -21.99 -3.12
CA LEU A 100 1.66 -22.86 -2.47
C LEU A 100 1.25 -24.34 -2.46
N ASP A 101 -0.05 -24.67 -2.61
CA ASP A 101 -0.54 -26.06 -2.64
C ASP A 101 -0.09 -26.80 -3.91
N LYS A 102 0.04 -26.06 -5.01
CA LYS A 102 0.54 -26.55 -6.31
C LYS A 102 1.49 -25.51 -6.89
N PRO A 103 2.73 -25.45 -6.38
CA PRO A 103 3.65 -24.40 -6.76
C PRO A 103 4.01 -24.54 -8.24
N LYS A 104 3.82 -23.46 -9.01
CA LYS A 104 4.19 -23.42 -10.43
C LYS A 104 5.71 -23.54 -10.66
N TYR A 105 6.50 -23.26 -9.63
CA TYR A 105 7.95 -23.26 -9.65
C TYR A 105 8.49 -23.96 -8.42
N ASP A 106 9.67 -24.57 -8.55
CA ASP A 106 10.42 -25.05 -7.40
C ASP A 106 11.01 -23.87 -6.62
N TYR A 107 10.21 -23.34 -5.68
CA TYR A 107 10.61 -22.23 -4.83
C TYR A 107 11.78 -22.59 -3.90
N ALA A 108 11.92 -23.86 -3.50
CA ALA A 108 13.02 -24.29 -2.63
C ALA A 108 14.37 -24.24 -3.38
N SER A 109 14.41 -24.76 -4.61
CA SER A 109 15.57 -24.60 -5.50
C SER A 109 15.83 -23.13 -5.81
N SER A 110 14.78 -22.32 -5.99
CA SER A 110 14.92 -20.88 -6.22
C SER A 110 15.59 -20.16 -5.04
N ILE A 111 15.19 -20.47 -3.79
CA ILE A 111 15.84 -19.90 -2.59
C ILE A 111 17.30 -20.34 -2.51
N LYS A 112 17.60 -21.62 -2.78
CA LYS A 112 18.99 -22.11 -2.81
C LYS A 112 19.81 -21.34 -3.84
N LYS A 113 19.31 -21.19 -5.07
CA LYS A 113 19.98 -20.43 -6.14
C LYS A 113 20.23 -18.98 -5.74
N VAL A 114 19.26 -18.32 -5.11
CA VAL A 114 19.43 -16.94 -4.62
C VAL A 114 20.54 -16.86 -3.58
N ARG A 115 20.60 -17.80 -2.63
CA ARG A 115 21.68 -17.83 -1.63
C ARG A 115 23.03 -18.09 -2.26
N ASP A 116 23.12 -19.07 -3.17
CA ASP A 116 24.36 -19.41 -3.88
C ASP A 116 24.86 -18.22 -4.71
N LEU A 117 23.97 -17.52 -5.43
CA LEU A 117 24.29 -16.29 -6.19
C LEU A 117 24.79 -15.14 -5.32
N LEU A 118 24.26 -15.03 -4.10
CA LEU A 118 24.64 -13.98 -3.14
C LEU A 118 25.81 -14.41 -2.24
N GLY A 119 26.35 -15.63 -2.39
CA GLY A 119 27.42 -16.14 -1.55
C GLY A 119 27.04 -16.34 -0.09
N ILE A 120 25.77 -16.65 0.21
CA ILE A 120 25.25 -16.76 1.58
C ILE A 120 25.18 -18.24 1.99
N ASP A 121 26.00 -18.65 2.97
CA ASP A 121 26.05 -20.05 3.41
C ASP A 121 24.73 -20.49 4.03
N ARG A 122 24.39 -21.78 3.99
CA ARG A 122 23.15 -22.32 4.60
C ARG A 122 22.99 -22.01 6.09
N ARG A 123 24.09 -21.82 6.82
CA ARG A 123 24.09 -21.50 8.25
C ARG A 123 23.96 -20.01 8.53
N ASP A 124 24.08 -19.15 7.51
CA ASP A 124 23.96 -17.71 7.66
C ASP A 124 22.50 -17.28 7.79
N LEU A 125 22.26 -16.28 8.63
CA LEU A 125 20.95 -15.65 8.73
C LEU A 125 20.78 -14.67 7.56
N LEU A 126 19.72 -14.87 6.76
CA LEU A 126 19.33 -13.97 5.68
C LEU A 126 18.14 -13.12 6.12
N PHE A 127 18.33 -11.81 6.16
CA PHE A 127 17.27 -10.83 6.40
C PHE A 127 16.88 -10.17 5.07
N LEU A 128 15.60 -10.23 4.72
CA LEU A 128 15.07 -9.67 3.47
C LEU A 128 14.01 -8.60 3.77
N GLN A 129 14.19 -7.40 3.23
CA GLN A 129 13.19 -6.34 3.24
C GLN A 129 12.88 -5.93 1.79
N PRO A 130 11.90 -6.57 1.13
CA PRO A 130 11.63 -6.34 -0.29
C PRO A 130 10.78 -5.08 -0.44
N THR A 131 11.42 -3.92 -0.38
CA THR A 131 10.75 -2.61 -0.37
C THR A 131 11.47 -1.60 -1.25
N ARG A 132 10.76 -0.55 -1.68
CA ARG A 132 11.39 0.58 -2.38
C ARG A 132 12.24 1.39 -1.40
N ILE A 133 13.34 1.97 -1.89
CA ILE A 133 14.23 2.84 -1.11
C ILE A 133 13.58 4.22 -0.96
N ILE A 134 12.67 4.34 0.02
CA ILE A 134 11.97 5.58 0.38
C ILE A 134 11.86 5.68 1.90
N GLY A 135 11.91 6.90 2.45
CA GLY A 135 12.02 7.14 3.91
C GLY A 135 10.98 6.40 4.75
N ARG A 136 9.70 6.44 4.34
CA ARG A 136 8.60 5.77 5.08
C ARG A 136 8.70 4.24 5.17
N LYS A 137 9.66 3.61 4.50
CA LYS A 137 9.90 2.16 4.59
C LYS A 137 10.91 1.79 5.67
N ASN A 138 11.53 2.76 6.34
CA ASN A 138 12.42 2.60 7.48
C ASN A 138 13.50 1.51 7.29
N ILE A 139 14.22 1.56 6.16
CA ILE A 139 15.28 0.57 5.83
C ILE A 139 16.43 0.70 6.83
N GLU A 140 16.75 1.93 7.23
CA GLU A 140 17.77 2.24 8.23
C GLU A 140 17.50 1.55 9.57
N ARG A 141 16.23 1.43 9.97
CA ARG A 141 15.87 0.71 11.20
C ARG A 141 16.10 -0.79 11.09
N SER A 142 15.88 -1.39 9.93
CA SER A 142 16.19 -2.81 9.70
C SER A 142 17.70 -3.06 9.71
N ILE A 143 18.49 -2.16 9.13
CA ILE A 143 19.96 -2.23 9.18
C ILE A 143 20.43 -2.18 10.64
N TYR A 144 19.94 -1.23 11.43
CA TYR A 144 20.26 -1.11 12.85
C TYR A 144 19.86 -2.38 13.65
N LEU A 145 18.68 -2.95 13.35
CA LEU A 145 18.25 -4.21 13.95
C LEU A 145 19.23 -5.35 13.66
N VAL A 146 19.64 -5.51 12.40
CA VAL A 146 20.58 -6.55 11.97
C VAL A 146 21.94 -6.37 12.65
N GLU A 147 22.43 -5.13 12.77
CA GLU A 147 23.67 -4.81 13.48
C GLU A 147 23.61 -5.27 14.95
N LYS A 148 22.52 -4.92 15.67
CA LYS A 148 22.33 -5.30 17.08
C LYS A 148 22.19 -6.81 17.26
N LEU A 149 21.44 -7.47 16.37
CA LEU A 149 21.30 -8.93 16.37
C LEU A 149 22.67 -9.61 16.15
N SER A 150 23.46 -9.12 15.19
CA SER A 150 24.80 -9.65 14.91
C SER A 150 25.75 -9.53 16.10
N LYS A 151 25.72 -8.41 16.83
CA LYS A 151 26.50 -8.23 18.08
C LYS A 151 26.08 -9.26 19.14
N LYS A 152 24.78 -9.39 19.40
CA LYS A 152 24.24 -10.31 20.42
C LYS A 152 24.48 -11.80 20.11
N ILE A 153 24.42 -12.18 18.84
CA ILE A 153 24.72 -13.55 18.39
C ILE A 153 26.20 -13.87 18.60
N ARG A 154 27.09 -12.92 18.30
CA ARG A 154 28.53 -13.09 18.54
C ARG A 154 28.82 -13.23 20.02
N GLU A 155 28.28 -12.36 20.86
CA GLU A 155 28.42 -12.45 22.33
C GLU A 155 28.04 -13.84 22.85
N LYS A 156 26.87 -14.37 22.48
CA LYS A 156 26.45 -15.73 22.89
C LYS A 156 27.38 -16.85 22.42
N ARG A 157 28.08 -16.69 21.30
CA ARG A 157 29.05 -17.67 20.81
C ARG A 157 30.38 -17.66 21.57
N TYR A 158 30.68 -16.60 22.32
CA TYR A 158 31.87 -16.53 23.18
C TYR A 158 31.64 -17.08 24.60
N PHE A 159 30.38 -17.38 24.97
CA PHE A 159 30.01 -17.92 26.29
C PHE A 159 29.58 -19.41 26.25
N ASN A 160 29.67 -20.05 25.09
CA ASN A 160 29.49 -21.50 24.88
C ASN A 160 30.78 -22.07 24.30
#